data_AF-A0A1N7BEY6-F1
#
_entry.id   AF-A0A1N7BEY6-F1
#
_cell.length_a   1.000
_cell.length_b   1.000
_cell.length_c   1.000
_cell.angle_alpha   90.00
_cell.angle_beta   90.00
_cell.angle_gamma   90.00
#
_symmetry.space_group_name_H-M   'P 1'
#
loop_
_entity.id
_entity.type
_entity.pdbx_description
1 polymer ?
#
loop_
_entity_poly.entity_id
_entity_poly.type
_entity_poly.pdbx_seq_one_letter_code
_entity_poly.pdbx_strand_id
1 'polypeptide(L)'
;MTLAAEDFVVHEAELIDDRRWDDWLALFAPDGRYWIPLQGAAQADDQTHNALALEDRLLLELRVRRLHSPRAHSQHPASRCQHVLQAPRRLPPWQHEVEAVRLRTAFLYIESRGPQQVQLAGHCVHTLVPGGPLGWLIREKRVNLLDAGQPLPAIQLFV
;
A
#
# COMPACT_ATOMS: atom_id res chain seq x y z
N MET A 1 -14.11 7.29 16.09
CA MET A 1 -14.32 5.85 16.33
C MET A 1 -13.01 5.17 16.04
N THR A 2 -12.45 4.40 16.97
CA THR A 2 -11.17 3.69 16.76
C THR A 2 -11.44 2.30 16.19
N LEU A 3 -10.58 1.84 15.28
CA LEU A 3 -10.66 0.50 14.67
C LEU A 3 -9.70 -0.47 15.37
N ALA A 4 -10.01 -1.77 15.34
CA ALA A 4 -8.99 -2.78 15.57
C ALA A 4 -7.92 -2.69 14.46
N ALA A 5 -6.68 -3.09 14.74
CA ALA A 5 -5.58 -2.96 13.79
C ALA A 5 -5.84 -3.76 12.50
N GLU A 6 -6.47 -4.93 12.63
CA GLU A 6 -6.89 -5.78 11.52
C GLU A 6 -7.96 -5.09 10.65
N ASP A 7 -8.99 -4.52 11.26
CA ASP A 7 -10.06 -3.80 10.55
C ASP A 7 -9.54 -2.51 9.91
N PHE A 8 -8.54 -1.86 10.51
CA PHE A 8 -7.87 -0.70 9.93
C PHE A 8 -7.21 -1.04 8.58
N VAL A 9 -6.57 -2.21 8.44
CA VAL A 9 -5.96 -2.64 7.18
C VAL A 9 -7.01 -2.93 6.11
N VAL A 10 -8.17 -3.49 6.49
CA VAL A 10 -9.27 -3.71 5.55
C VAL A 10 -9.85 -2.36 5.10
N HIS A 11 -10.09 -1.45 6.05
CA HIS A 11 -10.57 -0.10 5.77
C HIS A 11 -9.63 0.68 4.85
N GLU A 12 -8.32 0.55 5.04
CA GLU A 12 -7.31 1.17 4.18
C GLU A 12 -7.49 0.75 2.71
N ALA A 13 -7.70 -0.55 2.45
CA ALA A 13 -7.91 -1.05 1.10
C ALA A 13 -9.24 -0.57 0.49
N GLU A 14 -10.31 -0.48 1.29
CA GLU A 14 -11.60 0.07 0.85
C GLU A 14 -11.48 1.53 0.38
N LEU A 15 -10.69 2.36 1.10
CA LEU A 15 -10.44 3.74 0.67
C LEU A 15 -9.76 3.80 -0.72
N ILE A 16 -8.86 2.85 -1.01
CA ILE A 16 -8.20 2.78 -2.32
C ILE A 16 -9.20 2.34 -3.39
N ASP A 17 -9.98 1.29 -3.13
CA ASP A 17 -10.97 0.77 -4.07
C ASP A 17 -12.06 1.81 -4.40
N ASP A 18 -12.46 2.61 -3.41
CA ASP A 18 -13.42 3.72 -3.55
C ASP A 18 -12.81 5.01 -4.10
N ARG A 19 -11.49 5.03 -4.37
CA ARG A 19 -10.75 6.18 -4.89
C ARG A 19 -10.72 7.40 -3.96
N ARG A 20 -10.77 7.15 -2.64
CA ARG A 20 -10.65 8.16 -1.58
C ARG A 20 -9.18 8.42 -1.25
N TRP A 21 -8.43 8.93 -2.23
CA TRP A 21 -6.98 9.07 -2.18
C TRP A 21 -6.46 9.95 -1.04
N ASP A 22 -7.13 11.08 -0.79
CA ASP A 22 -6.75 11.99 0.28
C ASP A 22 -6.95 11.35 1.66
N ASP A 23 -8.05 10.62 1.86
CA ASP A 23 -8.32 9.90 3.09
C ASP A 23 -7.32 8.75 3.30
N TRP A 24 -6.98 8.03 2.23
CA TRP A 24 -5.94 7.01 2.24
C TRP A 24 -4.56 7.60 2.62
N LEU A 25 -4.18 8.74 2.03
CA LEU A 25 -2.94 9.44 2.36
C LEU A 25 -2.94 9.92 3.82
N ALA A 26 -4.09 10.32 4.36
CA ALA A 26 -4.23 10.72 5.75
C ALA A 26 -3.99 9.56 6.75
N LEU A 27 -4.02 8.30 6.30
CA LEU A 27 -3.69 7.15 7.14
C LEU A 27 -2.19 7.02 7.41
N PHE A 28 -1.31 7.66 6.64
CA PHE A 28 0.14 7.56 6.85
C PHE A 28 0.64 8.47 7.97
N ALA A 29 1.57 7.97 8.77
CA ALA A 29 2.32 8.78 9.72
C ALA A 29 3.16 9.85 8.99
N PRO A 30 3.60 10.93 9.67
CA PRO A 30 4.47 11.94 9.06
C PRO A 30 5.77 11.36 8.48
N ASP A 31 6.32 10.34 9.14
CA ASP A 31 7.50 9.55 8.73
C ASP A 31 7.12 8.25 7.98
N GLY A 32 5.86 8.16 7.55
CA GLY A 32 5.33 6.96 6.90
C GLY A 32 5.86 6.76 5.48
N ARG A 33 6.01 5.49 5.09
CA ARG A 33 6.48 5.10 3.75
C ARG A 33 5.68 3.96 3.11
N TYR A 34 5.64 3.97 1.78
CA TYR A 34 5.10 2.92 0.93
C TYR A 34 6.24 2.27 0.14
N TRP A 35 6.36 0.95 0.23
CA TRP A 35 7.50 0.23 -0.33
C TRP A 35 7.06 -1.03 -1.08
N ILE A 36 7.42 -1.13 -2.36
CA ILE A 36 7.33 -2.34 -3.18
C ILE A 36 8.76 -2.78 -3.55
N PRO A 37 9.33 -3.81 -2.90
CA PRO A 37 10.69 -4.25 -3.16
C PRO A 37 10.82 -4.93 -4.53
N LEU A 38 11.98 -4.76 -5.19
CA LEU A 38 12.25 -5.35 -6.50
C LEU A 38 12.39 -6.88 -6.45
N GLN A 39 12.87 -7.43 -5.34
CA GLN A 39 12.98 -8.89 -5.15
C GLN A 39 11.86 -9.44 -4.25
N GLY A 40 10.75 -8.70 -4.11
CA GLY A 40 9.61 -9.08 -3.29
C GLY A 40 10.01 -9.37 -1.84
N ALA A 41 9.56 -10.51 -1.31
CA ALA A 41 9.82 -10.89 0.08
C ALA A 41 11.30 -11.21 0.38
N ALA A 42 12.13 -11.49 -0.62
CA ALA A 42 13.53 -11.85 -0.43
C ALA A 42 14.42 -10.62 -0.13
N GLN A 43 13.98 -9.41 -0.48
CA GLN A 43 14.75 -8.19 -0.27
C GLN A 43 14.61 -7.71 1.19
N ALA A 44 15.67 -7.86 1.98
CA ALA A 44 15.65 -7.47 3.39
C ALA A 44 15.76 -5.96 3.62
N ASP A 45 16.60 -5.27 2.83
CA ASP A 45 16.86 -3.84 2.95
C ASP A 45 16.46 -3.03 1.71
N ASP A 46 16.26 -1.73 1.91
CA ASP A 46 15.91 -0.74 0.90
C ASP A 46 17.11 0.14 0.48
N GLN A 47 18.24 0.06 1.18
CA GLN A 47 19.39 0.95 0.96
C GLN A 47 20.37 0.42 -0.09
N THR A 48 20.49 -0.90 -0.23
CA THR A 48 21.46 -1.53 -1.13
C THR A 48 20.84 -2.03 -2.43
N HIS A 49 19.51 -1.92 -2.55
CA HIS A 49 18.73 -2.45 -3.67
C HIS A 49 17.68 -1.45 -4.16
N ASN A 50 17.49 -1.39 -5.47
CA ASN A 50 16.38 -0.66 -6.06
C ASN A 50 15.02 -1.22 -5.59
N ALA A 51 13.98 -0.39 -5.68
CA ALA A 51 12.60 -0.77 -5.41
C ALA A 51 11.73 -0.49 -6.64
N LEU A 52 10.63 -1.22 -6.78
CA LEU A 52 9.59 -0.91 -7.76
C LEU A 52 8.87 0.40 -7.37
N ALA A 53 8.69 0.61 -6.07
CA ALA A 53 8.32 1.90 -5.48
C ALA A 53 8.94 2.00 -4.08
N LEU A 54 9.50 3.15 -3.75
CA LEU A 54 9.92 3.50 -2.39
C LEU A 54 9.55 4.97 -2.20
N GLU A 55 8.35 5.19 -1.68
CA GLU A 55 7.71 6.51 -1.62
C GLU A 55 7.54 6.91 -0.16
N ASP A 56 8.12 8.05 0.23
CA ASP A 56 7.80 8.71 1.49
C ASP A 56 6.46 9.47 1.37
N ARG A 57 6.03 10.09 2.47
CA ARG A 57 4.78 10.86 2.49
C ARG A 57 4.72 11.97 1.43
N LEU A 58 5.84 12.62 1.12
CA LEU A 58 5.89 13.68 0.10
C LEU A 58 5.66 13.10 -1.30
N LEU A 59 6.34 12.00 -1.64
CA LEU A 59 6.16 11.32 -2.92
C LEU A 59 4.74 10.77 -3.09
N LEU A 60 4.17 10.20 -2.02
CA LEU A 60 2.78 9.77 -1.99
C LEU A 60 1.80 10.93 -2.25
N GLU A 61 2.04 12.09 -1.64
CA GLU A 61 1.23 13.29 -1.87
C GLU A 61 1.29 13.74 -3.34
N LEU A 62 2.47 13.76 -3.95
CA LEU A 62 2.62 14.08 -5.37
C LEU A 62 1.87 13.08 -6.27
N ARG A 63 1.90 11.79 -5.90
CA ARG A 63 1.18 10.74 -6.62
C ARG A 63 -0.34 10.90 -6.50
N VAL A 64 -0.85 11.21 -5.30
CA VAL A 64 -2.28 11.53 -5.08
C VAL A 64 -2.69 12.76 -5.89
N ARG A 65 -1.92 13.86 -5.84
CA ARG A 65 -2.19 15.06 -6.67
C ARG A 65 -2.23 14.73 -8.16
N ARG A 66 -1.37 13.83 -8.64
CA ARG A 66 -1.40 13.34 -10.03
C ARG A 66 -2.69 12.58 -10.33
N LEU A 67 -3.18 11.72 -9.44
CA LEU A 67 -4.43 10.99 -9.62
C LEU A 67 -5.66 11.90 -9.70
N HIS A 68 -5.64 13.07 -9.03
CA HIS A 68 -6.69 14.09 -9.17
C HIS A 68 -6.56 14.94 -10.44
N SER A 69 -5.39 14.96 -11.07
CA SER A 69 -5.14 15.84 -12.21
C SER A 69 -5.90 15.37 -13.44
N PRO A 70 -6.75 16.22 -14.06
CA PRO A 70 -7.40 15.88 -15.32
C PRO A 70 -6.41 15.75 -16.49
N ARG A 71 -5.15 16.16 -16.30
CA ARG A 71 -4.08 16.04 -17.30
C ARG A 71 -3.28 14.75 -17.18
N ALA A 72 -3.58 13.89 -16.21
CA ALA A 72 -2.89 12.61 -16.05
C ALA A 72 -3.32 11.64 -17.16
N HIS A 73 -2.66 11.69 -18.32
CA HIS A 73 -3.03 10.91 -19.50
C HIS A 73 -3.13 9.40 -19.23
N SER A 74 -2.29 8.86 -18.33
CA SER A 74 -2.34 7.45 -17.92
C SER A 74 -3.59 7.08 -17.11
N GLN A 75 -4.45 8.05 -16.78
CA GLN A 75 -5.75 7.89 -16.11
C GLN A 75 -6.92 8.27 -17.04
N HIS A 76 -6.72 8.23 -18.38
CA HIS A 76 -7.79 8.35 -19.37
C HIS A 76 -7.87 7.08 -20.24
N PRO A 77 -8.81 6.16 -19.97
CA PRO A 77 -9.84 6.21 -18.93
C PRO A 77 -9.27 5.98 -17.52
N ALA A 78 -10.03 6.34 -16.48
CA ALA A 78 -9.60 6.20 -15.09
C ALA A 78 -9.40 4.72 -14.72
N SER A 79 -8.31 4.43 -14.00
CA SER A 79 -8.12 3.11 -13.40
C SER A 79 -9.14 2.88 -12.28
N ARG A 80 -9.53 1.63 -12.09
CA ARG A 80 -10.27 1.13 -10.92
C ARG A 80 -9.55 -0.09 -10.39
N CYS A 81 -9.58 -0.31 -9.08
CA CYS A 81 -9.00 -1.51 -8.50
C CYS A 81 -9.96 -2.23 -7.56
N GLN A 82 -9.59 -3.46 -7.24
CA GLN A 82 -10.18 -4.25 -6.17
C GLN A 82 -9.06 -4.94 -5.41
N HIS A 83 -9.09 -4.83 -4.08
CA HIS A 83 -8.31 -5.67 -3.19
C HIS A 83 -9.17 -6.84 -2.70
N VAL A 84 -8.69 -8.06 -2.89
CA VAL A 84 -9.26 -9.26 -2.27
C VAL A 84 -8.27 -9.74 -1.23
N LEU A 85 -8.59 -9.50 0.04
CA LEU A 85 -7.70 -9.73 1.16
C LEU A 85 -8.05 -11.02 1.91
N GLN A 86 -7.03 -11.76 2.32
CA GLN A 86 -7.15 -12.67 3.46
C GLN A 86 -7.21 -11.88 4.77
N ALA A 87 -7.70 -12.50 5.84
CA ALA A 87 -7.70 -11.86 7.15
C ALA A 87 -6.28 -11.41 7.55
N PRO A 88 -6.07 -10.13 7.95
CA PRO A 88 -4.79 -9.66 8.44
C PRO A 88 -4.32 -10.48 9.65
N ARG A 89 -3.06 -10.89 9.66
CA ARG A 89 -2.46 -11.70 10.73
C ARG A 89 -1.36 -10.92 11.43
N ARG A 90 -1.46 -10.80 12.75
CA ARG A 90 -0.39 -10.20 13.56
C ARG A 90 0.91 -10.97 13.41
N LEU A 91 1.98 -10.23 13.17
CA LEU A 91 3.35 -10.72 13.19
C LEU A 91 3.99 -10.43 14.55
N PRO A 92 5.05 -11.17 14.92
CA PRO A 92 5.88 -10.80 16.06
C PRO A 92 6.43 -9.38 15.93
N PRO A 93 6.58 -8.65 17.05
CA PRO A 93 7.20 -7.33 17.04
C PRO A 93 8.62 -7.39 16.48
N TRP A 94 9.03 -6.35 15.79
CA TRP A 94 10.39 -6.20 15.27
C TRP A 94 11.17 -5.27 16.21
N GLN A 95 12.36 -5.69 16.63
CA GLN A 95 13.36 -4.82 17.28
C GLN A 95 12.87 -3.94 18.45
N HIS A 96 12.22 -4.52 19.46
CA HIS A 96 11.83 -3.82 20.71
C HIS A 96 10.90 -2.58 20.55
N GLU A 97 10.25 -2.40 19.40
CA GLU A 97 9.25 -1.34 19.24
C GLU A 97 7.92 -1.77 19.89
N VAL A 98 7.78 -1.48 21.18
CA VAL A 98 6.68 -1.98 22.03
C VAL A 98 5.31 -1.48 21.56
N GLU A 99 5.23 -0.31 20.93
CA GLU A 99 3.96 0.32 20.56
C GLU A 99 3.52 0.02 19.12
N ALA A 100 4.38 -0.57 18.29
CA ALA A 100 4.08 -0.83 16.90
C ALA A 100 3.38 -2.18 16.71
N VAL A 101 2.32 -2.21 15.91
CA VAL A 101 1.63 -3.45 15.51
C VAL A 101 2.02 -3.80 14.08
N ARG A 102 2.50 -5.02 13.87
CA ARG A 102 2.82 -5.53 12.54
C ARG A 102 1.77 -6.52 12.07
N LEU A 103 1.27 -6.35 10.87
CA LEU A 103 0.27 -7.21 10.25
C LEU A 103 0.77 -7.71 8.91
N ARG A 104 0.51 -8.99 8.61
CA ARG A 104 0.69 -9.58 7.29
C ARG A 104 -0.66 -9.92 6.69
N THR A 105 -0.90 -9.46 5.47
CA THR A 105 -2.17 -9.66 4.76
C THR A 105 -1.88 -10.16 3.36
N ALA A 106 -2.26 -11.40 3.06
CA ALA A 106 -2.17 -11.93 1.69
C ALA A 106 -3.28 -11.31 0.82
N PHE A 107 -2.99 -11.06 -0.45
CA PHE A 107 -3.93 -10.41 -1.36
C PHE A 107 -3.92 -11.01 -2.76
N LEU A 108 -5.05 -10.85 -3.44
CA LEU A 108 -5.14 -10.69 -4.89
C LEU A 108 -5.57 -9.24 -5.17
N TYR A 109 -4.83 -8.56 -6.05
CA TYR A 109 -5.11 -7.21 -6.47
C TYR A 109 -5.41 -7.20 -7.95
N ILE A 110 -6.49 -6.53 -8.33
CA ILE A 110 -6.91 -6.40 -9.72
C ILE A 110 -7.01 -4.92 -10.01
N GLU A 111 -6.32 -4.44 -11.05
CA GLU A 111 -6.51 -3.11 -11.60
C GLU A 111 -7.09 -3.21 -13.02
N SER A 112 -8.14 -2.46 -13.30
CA SER A 112 -8.74 -2.37 -14.62
C SER A 112 -8.70 -0.94 -15.14
N ARG A 113 -8.27 -0.78 -16.40
CA ARG A 113 -8.26 0.49 -17.11
C ARG A 113 -8.62 0.26 -18.58
N GLY A 114 -9.84 0.66 -18.96
CA GLY A 114 -10.36 0.36 -20.30
C GLY A 114 -10.38 -1.17 -20.55
N PRO A 115 -9.83 -1.67 -21.66
CA PRO A 115 -9.76 -3.11 -21.93
C PRO A 115 -8.60 -3.83 -21.22
N GLN A 116 -7.70 -3.08 -20.56
CA GLN A 116 -6.54 -3.64 -19.89
C GLN A 116 -6.88 -4.04 -18.46
N GLN A 117 -6.35 -5.19 -18.04
CA GLN A 117 -6.38 -5.65 -16.66
C GLN A 117 -4.98 -6.04 -16.21
N VAL A 118 -4.61 -5.62 -15.01
CA VAL A 118 -3.41 -6.05 -14.29
C VAL A 118 -3.88 -6.87 -13.09
N GLN A 119 -3.27 -8.03 -12.89
CA GLN A 119 -3.49 -8.86 -11.71
C GLN A 119 -2.17 -9.02 -10.99
N LEU A 120 -2.14 -8.71 -9.70
CA LEU A 120 -0.98 -8.86 -8.84
C LEU A 120 -1.35 -9.74 -7.66
N ALA A 121 -0.41 -10.57 -7.22
CA ALA A 121 -0.60 -11.42 -6.06
C ALA A 121 0.61 -11.30 -5.13
N GLY A 122 0.35 -11.40 -3.83
CA GLY A 122 1.41 -11.19 -2.85
C GLY A 122 0.89 -11.12 -1.44
N HIS A 123 1.67 -10.43 -0.61
CA HIS A 123 1.22 -10.02 0.70
C HIS A 123 1.76 -8.65 1.06
N CYS A 124 0.95 -7.89 1.78
CA CYS A 124 1.36 -6.67 2.42
C CYS A 124 1.87 -6.98 3.84
N VAL A 125 2.87 -6.22 4.28
CA VAL A 125 3.25 -6.09 5.67
C VAL A 125 3.03 -4.64 6.07
N HIS A 126 2.11 -4.42 6.99
CA HIS A 126 1.87 -3.10 7.58
C HIS A 126 2.60 -3.01 8.91
N THR A 127 3.24 -1.88 9.15
CA THR A 127 3.73 -1.46 10.47
C THR A 127 2.90 -0.26 10.90
N LEU A 128 2.02 -0.48 11.88
CA LEU A 128 1.09 0.50 12.41
C LEU A 128 1.59 1.05 13.73
N VAL A 129 1.39 2.35 13.94
CA VAL A 129 1.68 3.04 15.21
C VAL A 129 0.41 3.72 15.73
N PRO A 130 0.24 3.91 17.05
CA PRO A 130 -0.92 4.60 17.60
C PRO A 130 -1.03 6.04 17.08
N GLY A 131 -2.21 6.47 16.67
CA GLY A 131 -2.44 7.85 16.24
C GLY A 131 -3.65 8.04 15.33
N GLY A 132 -3.94 9.29 14.99
CA GLY A 132 -5.02 9.63 14.05
C GLY A 132 -6.44 9.33 14.57
N PRO A 133 -7.47 9.65 13.76
CA PRO A 133 -8.87 9.56 14.18
C PRO A 133 -9.39 8.11 14.29
N LEU A 134 -8.72 7.16 13.63
CA LEU A 134 -9.05 5.73 13.64
C LEU A 134 -8.23 4.94 14.66
N GLY A 135 -7.32 5.58 15.40
CA GLY A 135 -6.48 4.97 16.42
C GLY A 135 -5.14 4.43 15.91
N TRP A 136 -4.94 4.35 14.59
CA TRP A 136 -3.69 3.92 13.97
C TRP A 136 -3.24 4.87 12.84
N LEU A 137 -1.92 4.91 12.64
CA LEU A 137 -1.26 5.47 11.46
C LEU A 137 -0.30 4.44 10.86
N ILE A 138 -0.13 4.49 9.53
CA ILE A 138 0.78 3.64 8.78
C ILE A 138 2.17 4.28 8.80
N ARG A 139 3.11 3.65 9.51
CA ARG A 139 4.53 4.00 9.40
C ARG A 139 5.18 3.29 8.22
N GLU A 140 4.77 2.06 7.91
CA GLU A 140 5.19 1.37 6.69
C GLU A 140 4.05 0.54 6.12
N LYS A 141 3.81 0.66 4.82
CA LYS A 141 3.11 -0.35 4.02
C LYS A 141 4.09 -0.95 3.02
N ARG A 142 4.50 -2.19 3.27
CA ARG A 142 5.39 -2.94 2.38
C ARG A 142 4.59 -3.95 1.58
N VAL A 143 4.69 -3.92 0.25
CA VAL A 143 3.99 -4.84 -0.67
C VAL A 143 4.98 -5.82 -1.28
N ASN A 144 4.93 -7.09 -0.85
CA ASN A 144 5.76 -8.14 -1.41
C ASN A 144 5.01 -8.87 -2.52
N LEU A 145 5.28 -8.52 -3.77
CA LEU A 145 4.76 -9.23 -4.95
C LEU A 145 5.41 -10.61 -5.09
N LEU A 146 4.64 -11.60 -5.53
CA LEU A 146 5.16 -12.95 -5.80
C LEU A 146 6.10 -12.99 -7.01
N ASP A 147 5.86 -12.11 -7.98
CA ASP A 147 6.50 -12.05 -9.29
C ASP A 147 7.34 -10.76 -9.49
N ALA A 148 7.77 -10.13 -8.38
CA ALA A 148 8.51 -8.86 -8.39
C ALA A 148 9.75 -8.83 -9.32
N GLY A 149 10.39 -9.99 -9.52
CA GLY A 149 11.58 -10.13 -10.37
C GLY A 149 11.31 -10.19 -11.87
N GLN A 150 10.06 -10.07 -12.31
CA GLN A 150 9.67 -10.09 -13.72
C GLN A 150 9.33 -8.67 -14.21
N PRO A 151 9.33 -8.42 -15.53
CA PRO A 151 8.79 -7.18 -16.07
C PRO A 151 7.31 -7.02 -15.69
N LEU A 152 7.00 -6.00 -14.90
CA LEU A 152 5.64 -5.70 -14.47
C LEU A 152 4.98 -4.71 -15.43
N PRO A 153 3.66 -4.84 -15.67
CA PRO A 153 2.90 -3.78 -16.31
C PRO A 153 2.89 -2.52 -15.45
N ALA A 154 2.50 -1.39 -16.04
CA ALA A 154 2.42 -0.13 -15.31
C ALA A 154 1.29 -0.18 -14.25
N ILE A 155 1.68 -0.35 -12.98
CA ILE A 155 0.80 -0.28 -11.82
C ILE A 155 0.42 1.20 -11.60
N GLN A 156 -0.84 1.59 -11.83
CA GLN A 156 -1.21 3.00 -11.72
C GLN A 156 -1.57 3.37 -10.29
N LEU A 157 -2.33 2.50 -9.61
CA LEU A 157 -2.88 2.74 -8.28
C LEU A 157 -2.02 2.07 -7.19
N PHE A 158 -2.52 2.10 -5.97
CA PHE A 158 -1.84 1.53 -4.80
C PHE A 158 -2.29 0.08 -4.60
N VAL A 159 -1.32 -0.81 -4.39
CA VAL A 159 -1.50 -2.20 -3.94
C VAL A 159 -1.41 -2.23 -2.42
#